data_AF-A0AAU2UGC9-F1
#
_entry.id   AF-A0AAU2UGC9-F1
#
_cell.length_a   1.000
_cell.length_b   1.000
_cell.length_c   1.000
_cell.angle_alpha   90.00
_cell.angle_beta   90.00
_cell.angle_gamma   90.00
#
_symmetry.space_group_name_H-M   'P 1'
#
loop_
_entity.id
_entity.type
_entity.pdbx_description
1 polymer ?
#
loop_
_entity_poly.entity_id
_entity_poly.type
_entity_poly.pdbx_seq_one_letter_code
_entity_poly.pdbx_strand_id
1 'polypeptide(L)'
;MAELSVHHDIWGWYDFTGRPHPEVHRNNAPRLTDALEELAALLDAPPEPGEPTYFGAATPEGLATPNAYEDGLGPDLTSRL
;
A
#
# COMPACT_ATOMS: atom_id res chain seq x y z
N MET A 1 8.14 1.09 31.96
CA MET A 1 8.34 2.07 30.87
C MET A 1 7.30 1.79 29.82
N ALA A 2 6.69 2.81 29.21
CA ALA A 2 5.71 2.64 28.15
C ALA A 2 6.39 2.95 26.81
N GLU A 3 6.25 2.03 25.86
CA GLU A 3 6.70 2.20 24.48
C GLU A 3 5.47 2.39 23.59
N LEU A 4 5.53 3.37 22.68
CA LEU A 4 4.47 3.65 21.71
C LEU A 4 5.08 3.59 20.32
N SER A 5 4.60 2.65 19.52
CA SER A 5 5.03 2.46 18.12
C SER A 5 3.79 2.39 17.23
N VAL A 6 3.81 3.10 16.10
CA VAL A 6 2.73 3.12 15.11
C VAL A 6 3.22 2.49 13.82
N HIS A 7 2.54 1.43 13.38
CA HIS A 7 2.88 0.70 12.16
C HIS A 7 1.70 0.82 11.20
N HIS A 8 1.83 1.65 10.17
CA HIS A 8 0.78 1.84 9.16
C HIS A 8 1.39 2.02 7.77
N ASP A 9 0.72 1.47 6.77
CA ASP A 9 0.97 1.75 5.36
C ASP A 9 -0.14 2.67 4.85
N ILE A 10 0.14 3.96 4.63
CA ILE A 10 -0.88 4.93 4.21
C ILE A 10 -1.37 4.73 2.77
N TRP A 11 -0.66 3.93 1.98
CA TRP A 11 -0.96 3.71 0.57
C TRP A 11 -1.70 2.39 0.34
N GLY A 12 -1.62 1.45 1.28
CA GLY A 12 -2.33 0.17 1.24
C GLY A 12 -3.83 0.28 1.56
N TRP A 13 -4.58 -0.79 1.30
CA TRP A 13 -5.97 -0.93 1.76
C TRP A 13 -6.06 -1.45 3.20
N TYR A 14 -5.03 -2.17 3.64
CA TYR A 14 -4.87 -2.71 4.98
C TYR A 14 -3.61 -2.13 5.62
N ASP A 15 -3.64 -1.92 6.93
CA ASP A 15 -2.41 -1.68 7.68
C ASP A 15 -1.59 -2.97 7.83
N PHE A 16 -0.38 -2.87 8.40
CA PHE A 16 0.49 -4.03 8.60
C PHE A 16 -0.08 -5.08 9.57
N THR A 17 -1.13 -4.75 10.35
CA THR A 17 -1.84 -5.72 11.20
C THR A 17 -2.97 -6.45 10.46
N GLY A 18 -3.16 -6.15 9.17
CA GLY A 18 -4.23 -6.71 8.34
C GLY A 18 -5.57 -5.98 8.49
N ARG A 19 -5.65 -4.87 9.25
CA ARG A 19 -6.92 -4.16 9.44
C ARG A 19 -7.21 -3.23 8.27
N PRO A 20 -8.42 -3.27 7.68
CA PRO A 20 -8.76 -2.37 6.59
C PRO A 20 -8.87 -0.92 7.09
N HIS A 21 -8.31 0.02 6.35
CA HIS A 21 -8.42 1.47 6.61
C HIS A 21 -8.92 2.24 5.37
N PRO A 22 -10.14 1.97 4.91
CA PRO A 22 -10.64 2.44 3.61
C PRO A 22 -10.70 3.97 3.48
N GLU A 23 -10.83 4.70 4.58
CA GLU A 23 -10.78 6.16 4.58
C GLU A 23 -9.37 6.69 4.31
N VAL A 24 -8.35 6.07 4.92
CA VAL A 24 -6.94 6.40 4.66
C VAL A 24 -6.61 6.10 3.20
N HIS A 25 -6.92 4.89 2.74
CA HIS A 25 -6.67 4.49 1.35
C HIS A 25 -7.37 5.42 0.35
N ARG A 26 -8.66 5.73 0.55
CA ARG A 26 -9.43 6.61 -0.35
C ARG A 26 -8.83 8.00 -0.49
N ASN A 27 -8.25 8.54 0.59
CA ASN A 27 -7.65 9.87 0.58
C ASN A 27 -6.22 9.88 0.01
N ASN A 28 -5.53 8.74 -0.01
CA ASN A 28 -4.12 8.64 -0.34
C ASN A 28 -3.87 7.97 -1.70
N ALA A 29 -4.61 6.91 -2.06
CA ALA A 29 -4.42 6.19 -3.32
C ALA A 29 -4.47 7.12 -4.56
N PRO A 30 -5.45 8.05 -4.70
CA PRO A 30 -5.44 8.98 -5.84
C PRO A 30 -4.20 9.87 -5.87
N ARG A 31 -3.70 10.31 -4.72
CA ARG A 31 -2.50 11.16 -4.64
C ARG A 31 -1.23 10.41 -5.06
N LEU A 32 -1.16 9.12 -4.77
CA LEU A 32 -0.07 8.26 -5.24
C LEU A 32 -0.17 8.06 -6.75
N THR A 33 -1.37 7.76 -7.27
CA THR A 33 -1.61 7.63 -8.71
C THR A 33 -1.21 8.89 -9.46
N ASP A 34 -1.70 10.06 -9.04
CA ASP A 34 -1.37 11.35 -9.66
C ASP A 34 0.15 11.60 -9.69
N ALA A 35 0.85 11.32 -8.58
CA ALA A 35 2.29 11.49 -8.51
C ALA A 35 3.06 10.54 -9.44
N LEU A 36 2.59 9.29 -9.59
CA LEU A 36 3.18 8.33 -10.52
C LEU A 36 2.95 8.71 -11.99
N GLU A 37 1.75 9.22 -12.32
CA GLU A 37 1.43 9.74 -13.65
C GLU A 37 2.29 10.97 -13.99
N GLU A 38 2.47 11.91 -13.06
CA GLU A 38 3.34 13.06 -13.22
C GLU A 38 4.80 12.65 -13.47
N LEU A 39 5.30 11.65 -12.73
CA LEU A 39 6.65 11.11 -12.93
C LEU A 39 6.80 10.41 -14.28
N ALA A 40 5.82 9.61 -14.69
CA ALA A 40 5.83 8.93 -15.98
C ALA A 40 5.86 9.94 -17.15
N ALA A 41 5.07 11.01 -17.04
CA ALA A 41 5.06 12.10 -18.01
C ALA A 41 6.39 12.88 -18.04
N LEU A 42 6.98 13.15 -16.87
CA LEU A 42 8.26 13.85 -16.77
C LEU A 42 9.42 13.04 -17.37
N LEU A 43 9.41 11.72 -17.18
CA LEU A 43 10.47 10.82 -17.63
C LEU A 43 10.26 10.29 -19.05
N ASP A 44 9.11 10.58 -19.66
CA ASP A 44 8.66 10.02 -20.96
C ASP A 44 8.78 8.49 -21.00
N ALA A 45 8.46 7.85 -19.88
CA ALA A 45 8.59 6.42 -19.70
C ALA A 45 7.46 5.89 -18.81
N PRO A 46 6.83 4.75 -19.16
CA PRO A 46 5.83 4.14 -18.30
C PRO A 46 6.49 3.62 -17.02
N PRO A 47 5.77 3.61 -15.87
CA PRO A 47 6.24 2.94 -14.68
C PRO A 47 6.37 1.44 -14.93
N GLU A 48 7.49 0.86 -14.50
CA GLU A 48 7.71 -0.59 -14.51
C GLU A 48 7.55 -1.13 -13.07
N PRO A 49 6.48 -1.88 -12.76
CA PRO A 49 6.31 -2.47 -11.45
C PRO A 49 7.45 -3.43 -11.14
N GLY A 50 8.03 -3.29 -9.95
CA GLY A 50 9.03 -4.23 -9.44
C GLY A 50 8.42 -5.57 -9.04
N GLU A 51 9.30 -6.52 -8.70
CA GLU A 51 8.90 -7.82 -8.19
C GLU A 51 8.05 -7.69 -6.90
N PRO A 52 6.97 -8.47 -6.75
CA PRO A 52 6.20 -8.52 -5.51
C PRO A 52 7.08 -8.83 -4.31
N THR A 53 6.85 -8.10 -3.22
CA THR A 53 7.52 -8.33 -1.93
C THR A 53 6.57 -9.00 -0.95
N TYR A 54 7.10 -9.36 0.22
CA TYR A 54 6.26 -9.83 1.32
C TYR A 54 5.23 -8.78 1.79
N PHE A 55 5.52 -7.49 1.59
CA PHE A 55 4.66 -6.39 2.04
C PHE A 55 3.59 -6.00 1.02
N GLY A 56 3.74 -6.40 -0.23
CA GLY A 56 2.80 -6.06 -1.29
C GLY A 56 3.43 -6.09 -2.67
N ALA A 57 2.59 -5.82 -3.67
CA ALA A 57 2.99 -5.72 -5.08
C ALA A 57 2.67 -4.32 -5.61
N ALA A 58 3.62 -3.73 -6.34
CA ALA A 58 3.41 -2.48 -7.04
C ALA A 58 2.55 -2.71 -8.30
N THR A 59 1.80 -1.69 -8.69
CA THR A 59 1.18 -1.55 -10.01
C THR A 59 1.68 -0.24 -10.64
N PRO A 60 1.47 0.00 -11.94
CA PRO A 60 1.88 1.27 -12.55
C PRO A 60 1.20 2.48 -11.89
N GLU A 61 0.00 2.30 -11.34
CA GLU A 61 -0.81 3.37 -10.74
C GLU A 61 -0.75 3.42 -9.20
N GLY A 62 -0.03 2.49 -8.55
CA GLY A 62 0.04 2.44 -7.08
C GLY A 62 0.38 1.05 -6.52
N LEU A 63 -0.46 0.56 -5.62
CA LEU A 63 -0.30 -0.73 -4.94
C LEU A 63 -1.46 -1.66 -5.24
N ALA A 64 -1.16 -2.93 -5.50
CA ALA A 64 -2.17 -3.96 -5.63
C ALA A 64 -2.84 -4.21 -4.27
N THR A 65 -4.17 -4.30 -4.26
CA THR A 65 -4.90 -4.70 -3.05
C THR A 65 -4.78 -6.21 -2.86
N PRO A 66 -4.27 -6.70 -1.71
CA PRO A 66 -4.21 -8.14 -1.46
C PRO A 66 -5.61 -8.71 -1.27
N ASN A 67 -5.78 -10.00 -1.57
CA ASN A 67 -7.02 -10.70 -1.26
C ASN A 67 -7.26 -10.71 0.25
N ALA A 68 -8.48 -10.33 0.65
CA ALA A 68 -8.92 -10.49 2.03
C ALA A 68 -9.02 -11.98 2.38
N TYR A 69 -8.77 -12.32 3.64
CA TYR A 69 -9.23 -13.56 4.24
C TYR A 69 -10.76 -13.56 4.35
N GLU A 70 -11.34 -14.71 4.70
CA GLU A 70 -12.80 -14.87 4.82
C GLU A 70 -13.44 -13.95 5.86
N ASP A 71 -12.67 -13.46 6.84
CA ASP A 71 -13.10 -12.52 7.87
C ASP A 71 -13.01 -11.04 7.45
N GLY A 72 -12.56 -10.77 6.21
CA GLY A 72 -12.38 -9.42 5.69
C GLY A 72 -11.08 -8.73 6.10
N LEU A 73 -10.18 -9.42 6.81
CA LEU A 73 -8.85 -8.92 7.14
C LEU A 73 -7.84 -9.24 6.04
N GLY A 74 -6.81 -8.41 5.96
CA GLY A 74 -5.60 -8.69 5.20
C GLY A 74 -4.59 -9.53 6.00
N PRO A 75 -3.44 -9.87 5.40
CA PRO A 75 -2.36 -10.55 6.10
C PRO A 75 -1.79 -9.69 7.25
N ASP A 76 -1.49 -10.33 8.39
CA ASP A 76 -0.71 -9.71 9.46
C ASP A 76 0.78 -9.82 9.14
N LEU A 77 1.38 -8.67 8.84
CA LEU A 77 2.76 -8.51 8.41
C LEU A 77 3.66 -7.98 9.55
N THR A 78 3.11 -7.75 10.75
CA THR A 78 3.84 -7.17 11.90
C THR A 78 5.06 -7.98 12.31
N SER A 79 5.04 -9.30 12.09
CA SER A 79 6.17 -10.20 12.36
C SER A 79 7.42 -9.93 11.50
N ARG A 80 7.30 -9.08 10.48
CA ARG A 80 8.38 -8.71 9.55
C ARG A 80 8.81 -7.24 9.65
N LEU A 81 8.27 -6.48 10.61
CA LEU A 81 8.62 -5.08 10.86
C LEU A 81 9.88 -4.95 11.73
#